data_AF-A0A0H3HDM7-F1
#
_entry.id   AF-A0A0H3HDM7-F1
#
_cell.length_a   1.000
_cell.length_b   1.000
_cell.length_c   1.000
_cell.angle_alpha   90.00
_cell.angle_beta   90.00
_cell.angle_gamma   90.00
#
_symmetry.space_group_name_H-M   'P 1'
#
loop_
_entity.id
_entity.type
_entity.pdbx_description
1 polymer ?
#
loop_
_entity_poly.entity_id
_entity_poly.type
_entity_poly.pdbx_seq_one_letter_code
_entity_poly.pdbx_strand_id
1 'polypeptide(L)' 'MVVTGFANGMVECRWYDGYGVKREAFREDELIRGGGGKLNRS' A
#
# COMPACT_ATOMS: atom_id res chain seq x y z
N MET A 1 -1.24 -5.87 4.04
CA MET A 1 -0.15 -4.92 3.71
C MET A 1 -0.08 -3.87 4.80
N VAL A 2 1.10 -3.59 5.33
CA VAL A 2 1.34 -2.63 6.42
C VAL A 2 2.43 -1.66 5.96
N VAL A 3 2.20 -0.36 6.13
CA VAL A 3 3.21 0.68 5.85
C VAL A 3 4.20 0.71 7.02
N THR A 4 5.49 0.63 6.71
CA THR A 4 6.57 0.64 7.72
C THR A 4 7.51 1.83 7.61
N GLY A 5 7.43 2.60 6.52
CA GLY A 5 8.29 3.74 6.31
C GLY A 5 7.75 4.67 5.23
N PHE A 6 8.10 5.95 5.35
CA PHE A 6 7.78 6.99 4.38
C PHE A 6 8.97 7.95 4.26
N ALA A 7 9.54 8.07 3.06
CA ALA A 7 10.67 8.96 2.81
C ALA A 7 10.75 9.36 1.33
N ASN A 8 10.94 10.65 1.04
CA ASN A 8 11.15 11.18 -0.31
C ASN A 8 10.12 10.71 -1.36
N GLY A 9 8.84 10.66 -0.98
CA GLY A 9 7.75 10.20 -1.85
C GLY A 9 7.76 8.68 -2.13
N MET A 10 8.52 7.92 -1.34
CA MET A 10 8.50 6.46 -1.35
C MET A 10 7.82 5.93 -0.08
N VAL A 11 7.01 4.90 -0.25
CA VAL A 11 6.30 4.22 0.83
C VAL A 11 6.82 2.79 0.92
N GLU A 12 7.44 2.45 2.05
CA GLU A 12 7.84 1.08 2.32
C GLU A 12 6.67 0.30 2.93
N CYS A 13 6.39 -0.85 2.34
CA CYS A 13 5.32 -1.74 2.75
C CYS A 13 5.85 -3.14 3.03
N ARG A 14 5.26 -3.78 4.04
CA ARG A 14 5.50 -5.18 4.37
C ARG A 14 4.19 -5.95 4.45
N TRP A 15 4.22 -7.20 4.03
CA TRP A 15 3.10 -8.12 4.19
C TRP A 15 3.58 -9.55 4.29
N TYR A 16 2.74 -10.42 4.84
CA TYR A 16 2.98 -11.85 4.88
C TYR A 16 2.22 -12.50 3.72
N ASP A 17 2.88 -13.37 2.96
CA ASP A 17 2.28 -14.07 1.81
C ASP A 17 1.85 -15.51 2.12
N GLY A 18 2.06 -15.99 3.35
CA GLY A 18 1.84 -17.38 3.75
C GLY A 18 3.14 -18.14 4.00
N TYR A 19 4.26 -17.72 3.41
CA TYR A 19 5.57 -18.38 3.50
C TYR A 19 6.64 -17.47 4.12
N GLY A 20 6.50 -16.15 3.98
CA GLY A 20 7.46 -15.20 4.51
C GLY A 20 6.97 -13.76 4.46
N VAL A 21 7.78 -12.87 5.04
CA VAL A 21 7.54 -11.43 4.98
C VAL A 21 8.08 -10.88 3.65
N LYS A 22 7.17 -10.35 2.84
CA LYS A 22 7.50 -9.56 1.65
C LYS A 22 7.68 -8.10 2.02
N ARG A 23 8.55 -7.43 1.26
CA ARG A 23 8.91 -6.02 1.42
C ARG A 23 8.96 -5.39 0.05
N GLU A 24 8.28 -4.27 -0.12
CA GLU A 24 8.28 -3.53 -1.38
C GLU A 24 8.12 -2.05 -1.10
N ALA A 25 8.75 -1.22 -1.94
CA ALA A 25 8.67 0.22 -1.86
C ALA A 25 7.97 0.75 -3.11
N PHE A 26 6.95 1.58 -2.91
CA PHE A 26 6.15 2.16 -3.98
C PHE A 26 6.33 3.66 -4.00
N ARG A 27 6.12 4.28 -5.16
CA ARG A 27 5.89 5.72 -5.21
C ARG A 27 4.54 6.04 -4.56
N GLU A 28 4.50 7.13 -3.80
CA GLU A 28 3.28 7.56 -3.12
C GLU A 28 2.11 7.76 -4.11
N ASP A 29 2.40 8.33 -5.28
CA ASP A 29 1.41 8.62 -6.32
C ASP A 29 0.90 7.38 -7.06
N GLU A 30 1.62 6.27 -7.02
CA GLU A 30 1.20 4.98 -7.61
C GLU A 30 0.25 4.20 -6.68
N LEU A 31 0.18 4.56 -5.39
CA LEU A 31 -0.66 3.86 -4.41
C LEU A 31 -2.13 4.23 -4.54
N ILE A 32 -2.92 3.29 -5.06
CA ILE A 32 -4.38 3.43 -5.14
C ILE A 32 -5.00 2.92 -3.83
N ARG A 33 -5.84 3.75 -3.18
CA ARG A 33 -6.62 3.30 -2.02
C ARG A 33 -7.54 2.15 -2.42
N GLY A 34 -7.32 0.97 -1.83
CA GLY A 34 -8.07 -0.28 -2.07
C GLY A 34 -9.54 -0.29 -1.58
N GLY A 35 -10.25 0.82 -1.74
CA GLY A 35 -11.68 0.99 -1.42
C GLY A 35 -12.36 2.11 -2.23
N GLY A 36 -11.71 2.62 -3.28
CA GLY A 36 -12.17 3.76 -4.09
C GLY A 36 -13.15 3.42 -5.23
N GLY A 37 -13.79 2.25 -5.21
CA GLY A 37 -14.98 2.01 -6.02
C GLY A 37 -16.13 2.82 -5.43
N LYS A 38 -16.51 3.90 -6.12
CA LYS A 38 -17.58 4.84 -5.73
C LYS A 38 -18.79 4.13 -5.09
N LEU A 39 -18.93 4.17 -3.77
CA LEU A 39 -20.23 3.93 -3.13
C LEU A 39 -21.03 5.23 -3.23
N ASN A 40 -21.45 5.58 -4.45
CA ASN A 40 -22.48 6.58 -4.65
C ASN A 40 -23.82 5.91 -4.29
N ARG A 41 -24.16 5.90 -3.00
CA ARG A 41 -25.55 5.70 -2.56
C ARG A 41 -26.23 7.07 -2.57
N SER A 42 -26.72 7.44 -3.73
CA SER A 42 -27.74 8.48 -3.93
C SER A 42 -28.90 7.86 -4.67
#